data_AF-A0A3S1K8W5-F1
#
_entry.id   AF-A0A3S1K8W5-F1
#
_cell.length_a   1.000
_cell.length_b   1.000
_cell.length_c   1.000
_cell.angle_alpha   90.00
_cell.angle_beta   90.00
_cell.angle_gamma   90.00
#
_symmetry.space_group_name_H-M   'P 1'
#
loop_
_entity.id
_entity.type
_entity.pdbx_description
1 polymer ?
#
loop_
_entity_poly.entity_id
_entity_poly.type
_entity_poly.pdbx_seq_one_letter_code
_entity_poly.pdbx_strand_id
1 'polypeptide(L)'
;MLSASSKQRDETIGTAKGMTIVPTSENEMLKVQCAEVRFRLFECGRFFLALIGAGVLASAAFADAEPTILAVADFEFKDTSGEVRDQTAEHEARLKAFGVALQDGLSGNQKIDLVALPCQAEQCTIKDPGLVDLSKRARTASAKYLLIGQVHKMSTLVGWVKFAVLDLNDNKPVCDRYLTYRGDTDEAWRRAAEFTARDIEKHCIP
;
A
#
# COMPACT_ATOMS: atom_id res chain seq x y z
N MET A 1 -39.08 48.80 11.26
CA MET A 1 -37.91 49.36 11.99
C MET A 1 -36.80 48.34 11.89
N LEU A 2 -35.87 48.55 10.94
CA LEU A 2 -34.45 48.92 11.18
C LEU A 2 -33.62 47.71 11.64
N SER A 3 -32.50 47.31 11.03
CA SER A 3 -31.75 47.77 9.85
C SER A 3 -30.70 46.69 9.52
N ALA A 4 -30.25 46.66 8.26
CA ALA A 4 -29.19 45.80 7.74
C ALA A 4 -27.79 46.16 8.29
N SER A 5 -26.82 45.24 8.20
CA SER A 5 -25.42 45.61 7.94
C SER A 5 -24.58 44.42 7.44
N SER A 6 -24.50 44.28 6.12
CA SER A 6 -23.40 43.64 5.40
C SER A 6 -22.13 44.50 5.52
N LYS A 7 -20.99 43.92 5.89
CA LYS A 7 -19.71 44.65 5.86
C LYS A 7 -18.73 44.01 4.88
N GLN A 8 -18.73 44.58 3.68
CA GLN A 8 -17.74 44.46 2.62
C GLN A 8 -16.52 45.32 2.95
N ARG A 9 -15.31 44.75 2.84
CA ARG A 9 -13.97 45.38 2.78
C ARG A 9 -13.02 44.32 2.25
N ASP A 10 -12.07 44.54 1.36
CA ASP A 10 -11.65 45.66 0.53
C ASP A 10 -10.67 45.01 -0.46
N GLU A 11 -10.64 45.50 -1.69
CA GLU A 11 -9.77 44.98 -2.74
C GLU A 11 -8.31 45.35 -2.45
N THR A 12 -7.37 44.45 -2.71
CA THR A 12 -6.00 44.87 -3.03
C THR A 12 -5.43 43.96 -4.11
N ILE A 13 -5.52 44.48 -5.33
CA ILE A 13 -4.88 44.02 -6.54
C ILE A 13 -3.38 44.27 -6.40
N GLY A 14 -2.59 43.20 -6.31
CA GLY A 14 -1.13 43.23 -6.40
C GLY A 14 -0.67 42.62 -7.71
N THR A 15 -0.63 43.42 -8.77
CA THR A 15 -0.02 43.07 -10.06
C THR A 15 1.44 43.54 -10.06
N ALA A 16 2.39 42.61 -10.14
CA ALA A 16 3.77 42.89 -10.56
C ALA A 16 4.31 41.64 -11.26
N LYS A 17 4.19 41.56 -12.58
CA LYS A 17 5.18 41.98 -13.58
C LYS A 17 6.20 40.86 -13.84
N GLY A 18 6.02 40.24 -15.00
CA GLY A 18 6.87 39.17 -15.51
C GLY A 18 8.33 39.59 -15.65
N MET A 19 9.19 38.58 -15.50
CA MET A 19 10.58 38.64 -15.91
C MET A 19 10.79 37.46 -16.85
N THR A 20 10.73 37.73 -18.15
CA THR A 20 11.13 36.79 -19.21
C THR A 20 12.52 37.15 -19.72
N ILE A 21 13.41 36.14 -19.60
CA ILE A 21 14.44 35.69 -20.54
C ILE A 21 15.57 36.66 -20.93
N VAL A 22 16.81 36.28 -20.60
CA VAL A 22 17.95 36.19 -21.56
C VAL A 22 18.88 35.05 -21.11
N PRO A 23 19.36 34.19 -22.02
CA PRO A 23 20.16 33.01 -21.71
C PRO A 23 21.65 33.35 -21.61
N THR A 24 22.39 32.62 -20.77
CA THR A 24 23.86 32.62 -20.79
C THR A 24 24.36 31.27 -21.27
N SER A 25 24.97 31.34 -22.44
CA SER A 25 25.92 30.47 -23.11
C SER A 25 26.51 29.29 -22.32
N GLU A 26 26.40 28.14 -22.98
CA GLU A 26 27.47 27.22 -23.39
C GLU A 26 28.46 26.64 -22.37
N ASN A 27 28.61 25.32 -22.55
CA ASN A 27 29.76 24.48 -22.22
C ASN A 27 30.05 24.23 -20.75
N GLU A 28 29.70 23.04 -20.28
CA GLU A 28 30.68 21.95 -20.08
C GLU A 28 29.90 20.65 -19.84
N MET A 29 29.86 19.75 -20.83
CA MET A 29 30.68 18.53 -20.83
C MET A 29 30.55 17.69 -19.54
N LEU A 30 29.60 16.76 -19.52
CA LEU A 30 29.88 15.43 -18.99
C LEU A 30 29.21 14.38 -19.87
N LYS A 31 29.90 14.04 -20.96
CA LYS A 31 29.61 12.90 -21.82
C LYS A 31 29.77 11.63 -20.99
N VAL A 32 28.64 10.95 -20.75
CA VAL A 32 28.60 9.55 -20.34
C VAL A 32 29.08 8.73 -21.53
N GLN A 33 30.36 8.34 -21.53
CA GLN A 33 30.90 7.43 -22.52
C GLN A 33 30.52 6.00 -22.15
N CYS A 34 29.54 5.47 -22.88
CA CYS A 34 29.25 4.06 -22.99
C CYS A 34 30.44 3.38 -23.68
N ALA A 35 31.20 2.56 -22.94
CA ALA A 35 32.35 1.86 -23.48
C ALA A 35 31.89 0.66 -24.33
N GLU A 36 31.94 0.83 -25.65
CA GLU A 36 31.89 -0.24 -26.64
C GLU A 36 33.16 -1.10 -26.54
N VAL A 37 33.03 -2.34 -26.09
CA VAL A 37 34.12 -3.32 -26.10
C VAL A 37 34.09 -4.07 -27.44
N ARG A 38 34.93 -3.63 -28.38
CA ARG A 38 35.26 -4.39 -29.60
C ARG A 38 36.76 -4.66 -29.63
N PHE A 39 37.16 -5.84 -29.18
CA PHE A 39 38.54 -6.33 -29.31
C PHE A 39 38.64 -7.21 -30.56
N ARG A 40 39.28 -6.71 -31.62
CA ARG A 40 39.67 -7.50 -32.79
C ARG A 40 41.06 -8.08 -32.55
N LEU A 41 41.13 -9.41 -32.64
CA LEU A 41 42.35 -10.21 -32.72
C LEU A 41 43.19 -9.81 -33.94
N PHE A 42 44.48 -9.58 -33.75
CA PHE A 42 45.60 -10.32 -34.36
C PHE A 42 46.91 -9.66 -33.92
N GLU A 43 47.85 -10.41 -33.33
CA GLU A 43 49.20 -10.58 -33.87
C GLU A 43 50.15 -11.35 -32.94
N CYS A 44 51.02 -12.11 -33.60
CA CYS A 44 52.38 -12.49 -33.23
C CYS A 44 52.67 -13.20 -31.89
N GLY A 45 52.97 -14.50 -32.03
CA GLY A 45 54.34 -14.95 -31.73
C GLY A 45 54.67 -15.29 -30.28
N ARG A 46 54.44 -16.56 -29.92
CA ARG A 46 55.26 -17.41 -29.05
C ARG A 46 55.96 -16.72 -27.87
N PHE A 47 55.33 -16.72 -26.69
CA PHE A 47 56.04 -16.88 -25.42
C PHE A 47 55.24 -17.79 -24.48
N PHE A 48 55.96 -18.77 -23.92
CA PHE A 48 55.50 -19.80 -23.00
C PHE A 48 55.17 -19.23 -21.61
N LEU A 49 54.36 -20.00 -20.85
CA LEU A 49 54.18 -20.04 -19.39
C LEU A 49 53.00 -19.26 -18.76
N ALA A 50 52.03 -20.10 -18.32
CA ALA A 50 51.27 -20.05 -17.07
C ALA A 50 50.60 -18.72 -16.66
N LEU A 51 49.28 -18.64 -16.91
CA LEU A 51 48.36 -17.83 -16.10
C LEU A 51 47.03 -18.58 -15.99
N ILE A 52 46.87 -19.33 -14.89
CA ILE A 52 45.57 -19.73 -14.35
C ILE A 52 44.93 -18.44 -13.82
N GLY A 53 44.20 -17.74 -14.69
CA GLY A 53 43.44 -16.55 -14.33
C GLY A 53 42.05 -16.96 -13.87
N ALA A 54 41.83 -16.94 -12.56
CA ALA A 54 40.55 -17.22 -11.92
C ALA A 54 39.43 -16.32 -12.48
N GLY A 55 38.51 -16.92 -13.23
CA GLY A 55 37.22 -16.31 -13.52
C GLY A 55 36.38 -16.32 -12.25
N VAL A 56 36.48 -15.27 -11.44
CA VAL A 56 35.54 -15.04 -10.34
C VAL A 56 34.19 -14.73 -10.98
N LEU A 57 33.33 -15.75 -11.06
CA LEU A 57 31.90 -15.58 -11.28
C LEU A 57 31.37 -14.75 -10.10
N ALA A 58 31.22 -13.44 -10.28
CA ALA A 58 30.46 -12.61 -9.39
C ALA A 58 28.98 -13.02 -9.53
N SER A 59 28.57 -14.03 -8.77
CA SER A 59 27.16 -14.31 -8.54
C SER A 59 26.59 -13.10 -7.82
N ALA A 60 25.85 -12.25 -8.55
CA ALA A 60 24.94 -11.30 -7.92
C ALA A 60 23.93 -12.14 -7.13
N ALA A 61 24.15 -12.24 -5.82
CA ALA A 61 23.14 -12.74 -4.90
C ALA A 61 22.00 -11.73 -4.97
N PHE A 62 20.96 -12.04 -5.74
CA PHE A 62 19.66 -11.46 -5.50
C PHE A 62 19.30 -11.89 -4.08
N ALA A 63 19.44 -10.97 -3.13
CA ALA A 63 18.89 -11.15 -1.80
C ALA A 63 17.38 -11.23 -2.02
N ASP A 64 16.84 -12.45 -2.03
CA ASP A 64 15.41 -12.65 -1.99
C ASP A 64 14.97 -12.05 -0.65
N ALA A 65 14.19 -10.98 -0.73
CA ALA A 65 13.72 -10.32 0.48
C ALA A 65 12.83 -11.31 1.22
N GLU A 66 13.13 -11.57 2.49
CA GLU A 66 12.31 -12.46 3.31
C GLU A 66 10.84 -11.99 3.28
N PRO A 67 9.88 -12.92 3.11
CA PRO A 67 8.47 -12.56 3.12
C PRO A 67 8.08 -11.76 4.37
N THR A 68 7.22 -10.77 4.16
CA THR A 68 6.65 -9.97 5.22
C THR A 68 5.58 -10.77 5.95
N ILE A 69 5.84 -11.10 7.22
CA ILE A 69 4.88 -11.82 8.07
C ILE A 69 3.77 -10.85 8.50
N LEU A 70 2.56 -11.07 8.00
CA LEU A 70 1.41 -10.20 8.17
C LEU A 70 0.27 -10.96 8.87
N ALA A 71 -0.26 -10.37 9.95
CA ALA A 71 -1.54 -10.77 10.50
C ALA A 71 -2.65 -9.89 9.95
N VAL A 72 -3.82 -10.49 9.66
CA VAL A 72 -5.01 -9.76 9.19
C VAL A 72 -6.10 -9.87 10.25
N ALA A 73 -6.53 -8.73 10.77
CA ALA A 73 -7.69 -8.64 11.64
C ALA A 73 -8.99 -8.65 10.84
N ASP A 74 -10.09 -9.02 11.49
CA ASP A 74 -11.40 -8.90 10.91
C ASP A 74 -11.74 -7.41 10.68
N PHE A 75 -12.33 -7.12 9.52
CA PHE A 75 -12.75 -5.78 9.19
C PHE A 75 -14.04 -5.43 9.92
N GLU A 76 -14.12 -4.21 10.40
CA GLU A 76 -15.35 -3.65 10.94
C GLU A 76 -16.34 -3.30 9.83
N PHE A 77 -17.63 -3.24 10.16
CA PHE A 77 -18.65 -2.68 9.29
C PHE A 77 -19.33 -1.47 9.93
N LYS A 78 -19.66 -0.48 9.09
CA LYS A 78 -20.43 0.69 9.47
C LYS A 78 -21.39 1.04 8.34
N ASP A 79 -22.68 1.13 8.65
CA ASP A 79 -23.69 1.66 7.73
C ASP A 79 -24.17 3.04 8.22
N THR A 80 -24.12 4.04 7.34
CA THR A 80 -24.66 5.39 7.56
C THR A 80 -25.62 5.82 6.45
N SER A 81 -26.10 4.88 5.63
CA SER A 81 -26.96 5.14 4.47
C SER A 81 -28.35 5.66 4.84
N GLY A 82 -28.84 5.39 6.05
CA GLY A 82 -30.19 5.76 6.47
C GLY A 82 -31.29 4.97 5.75
N GLU A 83 -30.95 3.84 5.13
CA GLU A 83 -31.94 2.96 4.50
C GLU A 83 -32.87 2.32 5.53
N VAL A 84 -34.16 2.24 5.21
CA VAL A 84 -35.19 1.72 6.13
C VAL A 84 -35.21 0.19 6.19
N ARG A 85 -34.79 -0.48 5.11
CA ARG A 85 -34.76 -1.93 5.02
C ARG A 85 -33.67 -2.47 5.94
N ASP A 86 -34.00 -3.45 6.77
CA ASP A 86 -32.98 -4.21 7.49
C ASP A 86 -32.18 -5.08 6.49
N GLN A 87 -30.87 -4.88 6.50
CA GLN A 87 -29.90 -5.55 5.64
C GLN A 87 -28.78 -6.22 6.46
N THR A 88 -28.94 -6.29 7.78
CA THR A 88 -27.88 -6.69 8.73
C THR A 88 -27.26 -8.03 8.35
N ALA A 89 -28.09 -9.06 8.14
CA ALA A 89 -27.62 -10.39 7.77
C ALA A 89 -26.91 -10.43 6.41
N GLU A 90 -27.35 -9.62 5.43
CA GLU A 90 -26.68 -9.52 4.12
C GLU A 90 -25.29 -8.89 4.27
N HIS A 91 -25.18 -7.82 5.05
CA HIS A 91 -23.90 -7.14 5.25
C HIS A 91 -22.93 -7.95 6.10
N GLU A 92 -23.41 -8.69 7.10
CA GLU A 92 -22.58 -9.65 7.84
C GLU A 92 -22.00 -10.72 6.92
N ALA A 93 -22.84 -11.30 6.04
CA ALA A 93 -22.39 -12.28 5.07
C ALA A 93 -21.38 -11.69 4.06
N ARG A 94 -21.64 -10.47 3.56
CA ARG A 94 -20.73 -9.78 2.65
C ARG A 94 -19.42 -9.38 3.32
N LEU A 95 -19.44 -8.96 4.59
CA LEU A 95 -18.22 -8.62 5.34
C LEU A 95 -17.34 -9.85 5.57
N LYS A 96 -17.96 -10.99 5.91
CA LYS A 96 -17.25 -12.27 6.00
C LYS A 96 -16.63 -12.66 4.66
N ALA A 97 -17.39 -12.59 3.57
CA ALA A 97 -16.91 -12.88 2.22
C ALA A 97 -15.80 -11.90 1.77
N PHE A 98 -15.89 -10.62 2.13
CA PHE A 98 -14.85 -9.63 1.92
C PHE A 98 -13.55 -10.02 2.63
N GLY A 99 -13.63 -10.42 3.90
CA GLY A 99 -12.47 -10.86 4.69
C GLY A 99 -11.77 -12.09 4.10
N VAL A 100 -12.55 -13.06 3.61
CA VAL A 100 -12.01 -14.24 2.91
C VAL A 100 -11.32 -13.82 1.60
N ALA A 101 -12.01 -13.07 0.73
CA ALA A 101 -11.45 -12.64 -0.56
C ALA A 101 -10.20 -11.75 -0.41
N LEU A 102 -10.14 -10.93 0.65
CA LEU A 102 -8.95 -10.13 0.96
C LEU A 102 -7.77 -11.02 1.34
N GLN A 103 -7.97 -11.99 2.24
CA GLN A 103 -6.90 -12.92 2.66
C GLN A 103 -6.45 -13.82 1.51
N ASP A 104 -7.38 -14.30 0.67
CA ASP A 104 -7.06 -15.08 -0.52
C ASP A 104 -6.20 -14.27 -1.49
N GLY A 105 -6.56 -13.00 -1.71
CA GLY A 105 -5.78 -12.07 -2.54
C GLY A 105 -4.34 -11.88 -2.02
N LEU A 106 -4.20 -11.60 -0.72
CA LEU A 106 -2.90 -11.39 -0.08
C LEU A 106 -2.03 -12.64 -0.06
N SER A 107 -2.63 -13.82 0.14
CA SER A 107 -1.93 -15.12 0.16
C SER A 107 -1.36 -15.50 -1.21
N GLY A 108 -1.87 -14.91 -2.30
CA GLY A 108 -1.35 -15.09 -3.64
C GLY A 108 -0.01 -14.38 -3.88
N ASN A 109 0.45 -13.52 -2.97
CA ASN A 109 1.68 -12.76 -3.11
C ASN A 109 2.84 -13.39 -2.33
N GLN A 110 3.88 -13.82 -3.05
CA GLN A 110 5.09 -14.42 -2.45
C GLN A 110 5.87 -13.52 -1.47
N LYS A 111 5.60 -12.21 -1.46
CA LYS A 111 6.20 -11.26 -0.51
C LYS A 111 5.46 -11.20 0.83
N ILE A 112 4.32 -11.86 0.96
CA ILE A 112 3.48 -11.83 2.16
C ILE A 112 3.36 -13.25 2.68
N ASP A 113 3.66 -13.42 3.96
CA ASP A 113 3.37 -14.65 4.70
C ASP A 113 2.24 -14.34 5.70
N LEU A 114 1.06 -14.91 5.47
CA LEU A 114 -0.09 -14.66 6.33
C LEU A 114 -0.06 -15.58 7.55
N VAL A 115 -0.17 -14.99 8.73
CA VAL A 115 -0.32 -15.72 9.99
C VAL A 115 -1.70 -15.51 10.58
N ALA A 116 -2.31 -16.61 11.05
CA ALA A 116 -3.60 -16.56 11.69
C ALA A 116 -3.50 -15.87 13.06
N LEU A 117 -4.44 -14.96 13.34
CA LEU A 117 -4.57 -14.38 14.66
C LEU A 117 -5.20 -15.39 15.64
N PRO A 118 -4.62 -15.59 16.84
CA PRO A 118 -5.18 -16.46 17.87
C PRO A 118 -6.36 -15.75 18.56
N CYS A 119 -7.52 -15.75 17.91
CA CYS A 119 -8.77 -15.18 18.40
C CYS A 119 -9.62 -16.30 19.01
N GLN A 120 -10.17 -16.07 20.21
CA GLN A 120 -10.94 -17.08 20.96
C GLN A 120 -12.45 -17.01 20.65
N ALA A 121 -12.90 -15.90 20.07
CA ALA A 121 -14.27 -15.67 19.60
C ALA A 121 -14.21 -15.15 18.16
N GLU A 122 -15.35 -15.23 17.46
CA GLU A 122 -15.52 -14.83 16.04
C GLU A 122 -15.28 -13.34 15.76
N GLN A 123 -14.96 -12.54 16.77
CA GLN A 123 -14.76 -11.10 16.67
C GLN A 123 -13.31 -10.79 17.00
N CYS A 124 -12.50 -10.58 15.96
CA CYS A 124 -11.10 -10.21 16.08
C CYS A 124 -10.82 -8.90 15.37
N THR A 125 -11.47 -7.84 15.85
CA THR A 125 -11.49 -6.55 15.19
C THR A 125 -10.76 -5.48 16.02
N ILE A 126 -10.65 -4.28 15.46
CA ILE A 126 -10.09 -3.13 16.17
C ILE A 126 -10.99 -2.63 17.32
N LYS A 127 -12.26 -3.04 17.40
CA LYS A 127 -13.18 -2.64 18.49
C LYS A 127 -13.20 -3.67 19.63
N ASP A 128 -13.16 -4.95 19.29
CA ASP A 128 -13.14 -6.05 20.24
C ASP A 128 -12.14 -7.11 19.76
N PRO A 129 -11.03 -7.36 20.49
CA PRO A 129 -10.69 -6.89 21.84
C PRO A 129 -10.10 -5.48 21.91
N GLY A 130 -9.96 -4.79 20.78
CA GLY A 130 -9.29 -3.50 20.72
C GLY A 130 -7.86 -3.60 20.19
N LEU A 131 -7.34 -2.50 19.67
CA LEU A 131 -6.06 -2.46 18.96
C LEU A 131 -4.87 -3.00 19.78
N VAL A 132 -4.80 -2.68 21.07
CA VAL A 132 -3.68 -3.07 21.93
C VAL A 132 -3.60 -4.60 22.07
N ASP A 133 -4.71 -5.26 22.36
CA ASP A 133 -4.74 -6.71 22.54
C ASP A 133 -4.65 -7.44 21.21
N LEU A 134 -5.23 -6.89 20.14
CA LEU A 134 -5.06 -7.38 18.78
C LEU A 134 -3.58 -7.38 18.36
N SER A 135 -2.86 -6.29 18.65
CA SER A 135 -1.41 -6.17 18.38
C SER A 135 -0.59 -7.16 19.22
N LYS A 136 -0.99 -7.44 20.47
CA LYS A 136 -0.34 -8.49 21.28
C LYS A 136 -0.55 -9.88 20.65
N ARG A 137 -1.78 -10.22 20.25
CA ARG A 137 -2.11 -11.49 19.60
C ARG A 137 -1.34 -11.68 18.30
N ALA A 138 -1.23 -10.62 17.49
CA ALA A 138 -0.44 -10.63 16.26
C ALA A 138 1.04 -10.95 16.53
N ARG A 139 1.64 -10.33 17.55
CA ARG A 139 3.01 -10.64 17.96
C ARG A 139 3.16 -12.08 18.48
N THR A 140 2.18 -12.59 19.22
CA THR A 140 2.19 -14.00 19.67
C THR A 140 2.18 -14.96 18.47
N ALA A 141 1.54 -14.58 17.37
CA ALA A 141 1.58 -15.30 16.10
C ALA A 141 2.84 -15.02 15.25
N SER A 142 3.85 -14.33 15.82
CA SER A 142 5.09 -13.91 15.14
C SER A 142 4.89 -12.94 13.96
N ALA A 143 3.75 -12.26 13.89
CA ALA A 143 3.53 -11.24 12.87
C ALA A 143 4.48 -10.05 13.07
N LYS A 144 5.05 -9.54 11.98
CA LYS A 144 5.79 -8.27 11.95
C LYS A 144 4.85 -7.09 11.72
N TYR A 145 3.79 -7.32 10.95
CA TYR A 145 2.78 -6.31 10.63
C TYR A 145 1.38 -6.79 10.98
N LEU A 146 0.49 -5.84 11.25
CA LEU A 146 -0.94 -6.07 11.48
C LEU A 146 -1.77 -5.20 10.55
N LEU A 147 -2.62 -5.82 9.74
CA LEU A 147 -3.65 -5.17 8.94
C LEU A 147 -4.94 -5.05 9.74
N ILE A 148 -5.47 -3.83 9.83
CA ILE A 148 -6.76 -3.49 10.44
C ILE A 148 -7.59 -2.67 9.45
N GLY A 149 -8.91 -2.75 9.52
CA GLY A 149 -9.75 -1.92 8.66
C GLY A 149 -11.24 -1.93 8.95
N GLN A 150 -11.97 -1.18 8.13
CA GLN A 150 -13.40 -1.02 8.16
C GLN A 150 -13.96 -0.87 6.75
N VAL A 151 -15.07 -1.56 6.48
CA VAL A 151 -15.96 -1.27 5.36
C VAL A 151 -17.05 -0.31 5.83
N HIS A 152 -17.22 0.81 5.14
CA HIS A 152 -18.21 1.84 5.48
C HIS A 152 -19.17 2.04 4.31
N LYS A 153 -20.43 1.67 4.50
CA LYS A 153 -21.53 1.95 3.57
C LYS A 153 -22.09 3.36 3.81
N MET A 154 -22.00 4.22 2.79
CA MET A 154 -22.63 5.54 2.79
C MET A 154 -23.98 5.56 2.10
N SER A 155 -24.19 4.69 1.11
CA SER A 155 -25.43 4.55 0.33
C SER A 155 -25.39 3.22 -0.43
N THR A 156 -26.48 2.86 -1.10
CA THR A 156 -26.50 1.74 -2.05
C THR A 156 -25.47 1.87 -3.18
N LEU A 157 -25.09 3.09 -3.56
CA LEU A 157 -24.18 3.35 -4.67
C LEU A 157 -22.71 3.51 -4.25
N VAL A 158 -22.44 4.04 -3.06
CA VAL A 158 -21.09 4.43 -2.64
C VAL A 158 -20.74 3.82 -1.29
N GLY A 159 -19.63 3.08 -1.26
CA GLY A 159 -19.01 2.54 -0.06
C GLY A 159 -17.52 2.82 -0.03
N TRP A 160 -16.92 2.67 1.15
CA TRP A 160 -15.52 2.89 1.40
C TRP A 160 -14.88 1.69 2.09
N VAL A 161 -13.60 1.47 1.81
CA VAL A 161 -12.72 0.61 2.59
C VAL A 161 -11.63 1.49 3.16
N LYS A 162 -11.58 1.61 4.49
CA LYS A 162 -10.49 2.27 5.19
C LYS A 162 -9.65 1.22 5.90
N PHE A 163 -8.34 1.27 5.76
CA PHE A 163 -7.46 0.32 6.42
C PHE A 163 -6.11 0.95 6.76
N ALA A 164 -5.42 0.32 7.71
CA ALA A 164 -4.06 0.64 8.06
C ALA A 164 -3.23 -0.62 8.24
N VAL A 165 -1.95 -0.55 7.88
CA VAL A 165 -0.95 -1.57 8.18
C VAL A 165 -0.03 -1.00 9.25
N LEU A 166 0.05 -1.69 10.37
CA LEU A 166 0.84 -1.29 11.53
C LEU A 166 2.14 -2.09 11.56
N ASP A 167 3.27 -1.43 11.81
CA ASP A 167 4.51 -2.09 12.24
C ASP A 167 4.39 -2.45 13.73
N LEU A 168 4.51 -3.74 14.06
CA LEU A 168 4.36 -4.22 15.43
C LEU A 168 5.61 -4.00 16.30
N ASN A 169 6.74 -3.55 15.73
CA ASN A 169 7.92 -3.17 16.51
C ASN A 169 7.67 -1.89 17.31
N ASP A 170 7.09 -0.87 16.69
CA ASP A 170 6.85 0.43 17.33
C ASP A 170 5.36 0.83 17.43
N ASN A 171 4.45 -0.05 16.96
CA ASN A 171 3.00 0.16 16.88
C ASN A 171 2.58 1.37 16.04
N LYS A 172 3.35 1.74 15.02
CA LYS A 172 2.98 2.85 14.14
C LYS A 172 2.38 2.38 12.82
N PRO A 173 1.38 3.11 12.29
CA PRO A 173 0.93 2.87 10.93
C PRO A 173 2.05 3.19 9.94
N VAL A 174 2.48 2.19 9.19
CA VAL A 174 3.36 2.35 8.01
C VAL A 174 2.56 2.62 6.74
N CYS A 175 1.28 2.29 6.77
CA CYS A 175 0.33 2.58 5.71
C CYS A 175 -1.04 2.96 6.32
N ASP A 176 -1.67 4.02 5.82
CA ASP A 176 -3.08 4.36 6.08
C ASP A 176 -3.70 4.73 4.73
N ARG A 177 -4.74 4.00 4.34
CA ARG A 177 -5.34 4.09 3.01
C ARG A 177 -6.85 4.12 3.10
N TYR A 178 -7.42 4.79 2.11
CA TYR A 178 -8.84 5.00 2.00
C TYR A 178 -9.25 4.82 0.54
N LEU A 179 -10.07 3.80 0.30
CA LEU A 179 -10.50 3.40 -1.03
C LEU A 179 -12.01 3.54 -1.15
N THR A 180 -12.49 4.03 -2.28
CA THR A 180 -13.92 4.12 -2.58
C THR A 180 -14.31 3.05 -3.58
N TYR A 181 -15.43 2.39 -3.38
CA TYR A 181 -16.02 1.46 -4.33
C TYR A 181 -17.50 1.79 -4.58
N ARG A 182 -18.07 1.17 -5.60
CA ARG A 182 -19.46 1.41 -6.02
C ARG A 182 -20.30 0.15 -5.95
N GLY A 183 -21.52 0.31 -5.44
CA GLY A 183 -22.54 -0.74 -5.33
C GLY A 183 -22.55 -1.46 -3.97
N ASP A 184 -23.72 -1.96 -3.61
CA ASP A 184 -23.95 -2.80 -2.42
C ASP A 184 -24.46 -4.19 -2.83
N THR A 185 -23.62 -4.90 -3.59
CA THR A 185 -23.85 -6.27 -4.02
C THR A 185 -22.65 -7.14 -3.66
N ASP A 186 -22.85 -8.45 -3.62
CA ASP A 186 -21.79 -9.41 -3.29
C ASP A 186 -20.58 -9.24 -4.23
N GLU A 187 -20.83 -9.01 -5.52
CA GLU A 187 -19.80 -8.78 -6.52
C GLU A 187 -19.04 -7.45 -6.30
N ALA A 188 -19.74 -6.40 -5.89
CA ALA A 188 -19.10 -5.12 -5.59
C ALA A 188 -18.15 -5.24 -4.39
N TRP A 189 -18.59 -5.93 -3.32
CA TRP A 189 -17.78 -6.18 -2.14
C TRP A 189 -16.58 -7.11 -2.43
N ARG A 190 -16.78 -8.17 -3.23
CA ARG A 190 -15.68 -9.04 -3.68
C ARG A 190 -14.62 -8.26 -4.45
N ARG A 191 -15.02 -7.44 -5.43
CA ARG A 191 -14.08 -6.60 -6.18
C ARG A 191 -13.38 -5.55 -5.31
N ALA A 192 -14.08 -5.02 -4.30
CA ALA A 192 -13.49 -4.10 -3.33
C ALA A 192 -12.41 -4.81 -2.49
N ALA A 193 -12.63 -6.05 -2.06
CA ALA A 193 -11.65 -6.85 -1.33
C ALA A 193 -10.39 -7.11 -2.19
N GLU A 194 -10.57 -7.56 -3.43
CA GLU A 194 -9.47 -7.84 -4.36
C GLU A 194 -8.67 -6.58 -4.70
N PHE A 195 -9.36 -5.44 -4.86
CA PHE A 195 -8.68 -4.17 -5.10
C PHE A 195 -7.90 -3.73 -3.85
N THR A 196 -8.46 -3.95 -2.66
CA THR A 196 -7.78 -3.67 -1.38
C THR A 196 -6.52 -4.51 -1.22
N ALA A 197 -6.57 -5.81 -1.51
CA ALA A 197 -5.40 -6.70 -1.49
C ALA A 197 -4.27 -6.18 -2.40
N ARG A 198 -4.59 -5.91 -3.68
CA ARG A 198 -3.63 -5.34 -4.64
C ARG A 198 -3.08 -3.99 -4.20
N ASP A 199 -3.89 -3.16 -3.57
CA ASP A 199 -3.46 -1.85 -3.08
C ASP A 199 -2.47 -1.97 -1.91
N ILE A 200 -2.71 -2.91 -0.99
CA ILE A 200 -1.80 -3.24 0.12
C ILE A 200 -0.47 -3.74 -0.42
N GLU A 201 -0.51 -4.74 -1.30
CA GLU A 201 0.70 -5.34 -1.89
C GLU A 201 1.59 -4.32 -2.60
N LYS A 202 0.95 -3.34 -3.25
CA LYS A 202 1.67 -2.33 -4.04
C LYS A 202 2.25 -1.20 -3.20
N HIS A 203 1.65 -0.86 -2.06
CA HIS A 203 1.96 0.40 -1.37
C HIS A 203 2.23 0.28 0.12
N CYS A 204 1.90 -0.84 0.76
CA CYS A 204 1.93 -0.97 2.22
C CYS A 204 2.92 -2.03 2.73
N ILE A 205 3.41 -2.91 1.86
CA ILE A 205 4.42 -3.92 2.19
C ILE A 205 5.79 -3.42 1.69
N PRO A 206 6.85 -3.47 2.53
CA PRO A 206 8.19 -3.01 2.16
C PRO A 206 8.85 -3.84 1.03
#